data_AF-A0A5P3XJ88-F1
#
_entry.id   AF-A0A5P3XJ88-F1
#
_cell.length_a   1.000
_cell.length_b   1.000
_cell.length_c   1.000
_cell.angle_alpha   90.00
_cell.angle_beta   90.00
_cell.angle_gamma   90.00
#
_symmetry.space_group_name_H-M   'P 1'
#
loop_
_entity.id
_entity.type
_entity.pdbx_description
1 polymer ?
#
loop_
_entity_poly.entity_id
_entity_poly.type
_entity_poly.pdbx_seq_one_letter_code
_entity_poly.pdbx_strand_id
1 'polypeptide(L)'
;MKMSLVKFLSCLYFIFTVLLLIKRNTMGKIYVIFGMLTYVFVILYSSIPNIPLKFQQFTIFIAFSLMIIIFGLMFGFAMKMFNKSNNVAAIMAILSSFLMIIIVFNVNGYLTYMYIPVLLYMLKNKLNTNG
;
A
#
# COMPACT_ATOMS: atom_id res chain seq x y z
N MET A 1 17.68 -11.59 1.06
CA MET A 1 16.62 -10.95 0.23
C MET A 1 15.52 -10.28 1.06
N LYS A 2 14.88 -10.96 2.03
CA LYS A 2 13.79 -10.40 2.87
C LYS A 2 14.13 -9.13 3.66
N MET A 3 15.31 -9.05 4.30
CA MET A 3 15.75 -7.84 5.03
C MET A 3 16.00 -6.62 4.12
N SER A 4 16.37 -6.84 2.85
CA SER A 4 16.60 -5.76 1.89
C SER A 4 15.29 -5.09 1.49
N LEU A 5 14.25 -5.90 1.24
CA LEU A 5 12.93 -5.41 0.86
C LEU A 5 12.28 -4.58 1.96
N VAL A 6 12.30 -5.06 3.21
CA VAL A 6 11.72 -4.31 4.35
C VAL A 6 12.46 -2.99 4.56
N LYS A 7 13.79 -2.97 4.45
CA LYS A 7 14.59 -1.73 4.52
C LYS A 7 14.23 -0.76 3.39
N PHE A 8 14.11 -1.25 2.16
CA PHE A 8 13.73 -0.45 1.00
C PHE A 8 12.33 0.16 1.16
N LEU A 9 11.33 -0.64 1.55
CA LEU A 9 9.99 -0.16 1.84
C LEU A 9 9.98 0.87 2.96
N SER A 10 10.70 0.61 4.05
CA SER A 10 10.75 1.52 5.20
C SER A 10 11.34 2.87 4.80
N CYS A 11 12.38 2.87 3.96
CA CYS A 11 12.96 4.09 3.41
C CYS A 11 11.96 4.85 2.53
N LEU A 12 11.28 4.16 1.60
CA LEU A 12 10.25 4.78 0.77
C LEU A 12 9.10 5.37 1.59
N TYR A 13 8.59 4.62 2.57
CA TYR A 13 7.53 5.07 3.46
C TYR A 13 7.96 6.27 4.28
N PHE A 14 9.21 6.30 4.75
CA PHE A 14 9.76 7.45 5.46
C PHE A 14 9.82 8.69 4.56
N ILE A 15 10.40 8.58 3.36
CA ILE A 15 10.48 9.69 2.40
C ILE A 15 9.08 10.22 2.09
N PHE A 16 8.12 9.33 1.84
CA PHE A 16 6.75 9.72 1.54
C PHE A 16 6.05 10.37 2.74
N THR A 17 6.31 9.90 3.96
CA THR A 17 5.77 10.50 5.18
C THR A 17 6.32 11.91 5.40
N VAL A 18 7.62 12.12 5.14
CA VAL A 18 8.24 13.46 5.18
C VAL A 18 7.60 14.38 4.13
N LEU A 19 7.39 13.88 2.90
CA LEU A 19 6.69 14.63 1.85
C LEU A 19 5.26 15.02 2.24
N LEU A 20 4.50 14.11 2.87
CA LEU A 20 3.15 14.40 3.36
C LEU A 20 3.14 15.41 4.51
N LEU A 21 4.13 15.36 5.41
CA LEU A 21 4.30 16.35 6.49
C LEU A 21 4.49 17.76 5.92
N ILE A 22 5.30 17.92 4.87
CA ILE A 22 5.51 19.21 4.21
C ILE A 22 4.19 19.73 3.59
N LYS A 23 3.38 18.83 3.01
CA LYS A 23 2.07 19.18 2.41
C LYS A 23 0.89 19.02 3.39
N ARG A 24 1.11 19.04 4.71
CA ARG A 24 0.07 18.76 5.71
C ARG A 24 -1.18 19.64 5.55
N ASN A 25 -1.00 20.93 5.22
CA ASN A 25 -2.12 21.87 5.12
C ASN A 25 -3.07 21.56 3.96
N THR A 26 -2.60 20.93 2.88
CA THR A 26 -3.43 20.57 1.72
C THR A 26 -3.84 19.10 1.71
N MET A 27 -3.05 18.22 2.33
CA MET A 27 -3.22 16.77 2.29
C MET A 27 -3.42 16.12 3.67
N GLY A 28 -3.83 16.90 4.69
CA GLY A 28 -3.91 16.45 6.08
C GLY A 28 -4.73 15.16 6.30
N LYS A 29 -5.87 15.00 5.61
CA LYS A 29 -6.68 13.77 5.69
C LYS A 29 -5.92 12.54 5.17
N ILE A 30 -5.20 12.70 4.05
CA ILE A 30 -4.40 11.63 3.45
C ILE A 30 -3.22 11.28 4.36
N TYR A 31 -2.59 12.26 4.99
CA TYR A 31 -1.53 12.05 5.98
C TYR A 31 -2.00 11.17 7.15
N VAL A 32 -3.16 11.49 7.74
CA VAL A 32 -3.71 10.70 8.85
C VAL A 32 -4.05 9.27 8.42
N ILE A 33 -4.72 9.10 7.27
CA ILE A 33 -5.09 7.77 6.75
C ILE A 33 -3.83 6.93 6.46
N PHE A 34 -2.86 7.52 5.77
CA PHE A 34 -1.62 6.81 5.42
C PHE A 34 -0.83 6.45 6.68
N GLY A 35 -0.70 7.37 7.63
CA GLY A 35 -0.03 7.12 8.92
C GLY A 35 -0.71 6.03 9.75
N MET A 36 -2.05 6.02 9.78
CA MET A 36 -2.80 4.97 10.48
C MET A 36 -2.61 3.59 9.83
N LEU A 37 -2.68 3.52 8.49
CA LEU A 37 -2.45 2.28 7.76
C LEU A 37 -1.03 1.74 7.95
N THR A 38 -0.01 2.60 7.87
CA THR A 38 1.38 2.18 8.08
C THR A 38 1.63 1.75 9.51
N TYR A 39 1.04 2.43 10.50
CA TYR A 39 1.11 2.03 11.90
C TYR A 39 0.51 0.63 12.13
N VAL A 40 -0.70 0.39 11.62
CA VAL A 40 -1.35 -0.94 11.70
C VAL A 40 -0.49 -2.00 11.03
N PHE A 41 0.07 -1.71 9.85
CA PHE A 41 0.96 -2.63 9.15
C PHE A 41 2.20 -2.98 9.98
N VAL A 42 2.87 -1.99 10.59
CA VAL A 42 4.09 -2.21 11.38
C VAL A 42 3.81 -3.08 12.61
N ILE A 43 2.72 -2.81 13.35
CA ILE A 43 2.31 -3.63 14.48
C ILE A 43 2.01 -5.05 14.02
N LEU A 44 1.20 -5.19 12.97
CA LEU A 44 0.79 -6.49 12.48
C LEU A 44 1.99 -7.32 12.02
N TYR A 45 2.90 -6.72 11.26
CA TYR A 45 4.09 -7.37 10.74
C TYR A 45 5.08 -7.77 11.85
N SER A 46 5.30 -6.90 12.83
CA SER A 46 6.19 -7.18 13.97
C SER A 46 5.63 -8.24 14.92
N SER A 47 4.31 -8.41 14.96
CA SER A 47 3.64 -9.41 15.81
C SER A 47 3.68 -10.82 15.22
N ILE A 48 3.98 -11.00 13.92
CA ILE A 48 3.97 -12.30 13.22
C ILE A 48 4.75 -13.41 13.96
N PRO A 49 5.96 -13.18 14.51
CA PRO A 49 6.72 -14.23 15.20
C PRO A 49 6.05 -14.74 16.48
N ASN A 50 5.20 -13.92 17.11
CA ASN A 50 4.57 -14.21 18.39
C ASN A 50 3.16 -14.81 18.25
N ILE A 51 2.65 -14.90 17.02
CA ILE A 51 1.29 -15.41 16.74
C ILE A 51 1.32 -16.94 16.67
N PRO A 52 0.32 -17.64 17.26
CA PRO A 52 0.23 -19.10 17.16
C PRO A 52 0.26 -19.59 15.70
N LEU A 53 0.97 -20.69 15.45
CA LEU A 53 1.18 -21.26 14.09
C LEU A 53 -0.12 -21.40 13.28
N LYS A 54 -1.24 -21.74 13.93
CA LYS A 54 -2.57 -21.87 13.31
C LYS A 54 -3.06 -20.57 12.65
N PHE A 55 -2.70 -19.41 13.19
CA PHE A 55 -3.11 -18.09 12.69
C PHE A 55 -2.01 -17.36 11.92
N GLN A 56 -0.80 -17.92 11.89
CA GLN A 56 0.36 -17.25 11.30
C GLN A 56 0.19 -17.03 9.79
N GLN A 57 -0.31 -18.03 9.05
CA GLN A 57 -0.55 -17.90 7.60
C GLN A 57 -1.57 -16.81 7.28
N PHE A 58 -2.67 -16.75 8.02
CA PHE A 58 -3.69 -15.71 7.84
C PHE A 58 -3.15 -14.33 8.16
N THR A 59 -2.34 -14.20 9.21
CA THR A 59 -1.73 -12.92 9.59
C THR A 59 -0.70 -12.46 8.55
N ILE A 60 0.10 -13.39 8.03
CA ILE A 60 1.02 -13.13 6.93
C ILE A 60 0.26 -12.63 5.70
N PHE A 61 -0.86 -13.27 5.36
CA PHE A 61 -1.71 -12.83 4.26
C PHE A 61 -2.20 -11.39 4.46
N ILE A 62 -2.77 -11.06 5.62
CA ILE A 62 -3.25 -9.70 5.90
C ILE A 62 -2.10 -8.68 5.85
N ALA A 63 -0.95 -9.00 6.46
CA ALA A 63 0.19 -8.09 6.51
C ALA A 63 0.70 -7.78 5.10
N PHE A 64 0.83 -8.79 4.25
CA PHE A 64 1.25 -8.59 2.87
C PHE A 64 0.20 -7.86 2.02
N SER A 65 -1.09 -8.13 2.24
CA SER A 65 -2.16 -7.37 1.58
C SER A 65 -2.12 -5.89 1.94
N LEU A 66 -1.96 -5.57 3.22
CA LEU A 66 -1.77 -4.20 3.70
C LEU A 66 -0.54 -3.55 3.06
N MET A 67 0.58 -4.26 3.01
CA MET A 67 1.81 -3.77 2.40
C MET A 67 1.60 -3.36 0.93
N ILE A 68 0.94 -4.20 0.13
CA ILE A 68 0.66 -3.92 -1.28
C ILE A 68 -0.29 -2.72 -1.41
N ILE A 69 -1.35 -2.66 -0.61
CA ILE A 69 -2.31 -1.55 -0.62
C ILE A 69 -1.61 -0.23 -0.28
N ILE A 70 -0.81 -0.21 0.80
CA ILE A 70 -0.06 0.98 1.22
C ILE A 70 0.90 1.42 0.13
N PHE A 71 1.60 0.48 -0.50
CA PHE A 71 2.51 0.78 -1.61
C PHE A 71 1.76 1.39 -2.81
N GLY A 72 0.63 0.80 -3.21
CA GLY A 72 -0.21 1.35 -4.27
C GLY A 72 -0.71 2.76 -3.95
N LEU A 73 -1.27 2.95 -2.75
CA LEU A 73 -1.78 4.24 -2.29
C LEU A 73 -0.68 5.31 -2.24
N MET A 74 0.52 4.95 -1.80
CA MET A 74 1.68 5.83 -1.77
C MET A 74 1.94 6.46 -3.16
N PHE A 75 2.02 5.63 -4.21
CA PHE A 75 2.25 6.12 -5.57
C PHE A 75 1.05 6.90 -6.12
N GLY A 76 -0.18 6.46 -5.82
CA GLY A 76 -1.39 7.19 -6.24
C GLY A 76 -1.47 8.58 -5.60
N PHE A 77 -1.19 8.69 -4.32
CA PHE A 77 -1.16 9.96 -3.60
C PHE A 77 0.01 10.84 -4.02
N ALA A 78 1.19 10.26 -4.28
CA ALA A 78 2.32 10.99 -4.86
C ALA A 78 1.92 11.66 -6.19
N MET A 79 1.19 10.95 -7.07
CA MET A 79 0.70 11.54 -8.31
C MET A 79 -0.29 12.69 -8.08
N LYS A 80 -1.19 12.58 -7.09
CA LYS A 80 -2.06 13.70 -6.71
C LYS A 80 -1.27 14.90 -6.19
N MET A 81 -0.17 14.68 -5.48
CA MET A 81 0.71 15.76 -5.01
C MET A 81 1.37 16.54 -6.15
N PHE A 82 1.53 15.93 -7.33
CA PHE A 82 1.98 16.56 -8.57
C PHE A 82 0.83 17.12 -9.41
N ASN A 83 -0.34 17.35 -8.81
CA ASN A 83 -1.55 17.87 -9.47
C ASN A 83 -1.99 17.05 -10.70
N LYS A 84 -1.69 15.75 -10.73
CA LYS A 84 -2.23 14.84 -11.76
C LYS A 84 -3.68 14.49 -11.45
N SER A 85 -4.43 14.14 -12.50
CA SER A 85 -5.84 13.78 -12.39
C SER A 85 -6.06 12.55 -11.50
N ASN A 86 -7.26 12.44 -10.92
CA ASN A 86 -7.67 11.27 -10.14
C ASN A 86 -7.51 9.96 -10.92
N ASN A 87 -7.69 10.01 -12.24
CA ASN A 87 -7.50 8.86 -13.12
C ASN A 87 -6.04 8.40 -13.19
N VAL A 88 -5.09 9.33 -13.35
CA VAL A 88 -3.66 8.99 -13.38
C VAL A 88 -3.20 8.47 -12.02
N ALA A 89 -3.65 9.10 -10.93
CA ALA A 89 -3.38 8.64 -9.57
C ALA A 89 -3.86 7.19 -9.33
N ALA A 90 -5.09 6.87 -9.74
CA ALA A 90 -5.65 5.53 -9.60
C ALA A 90 -4.89 4.51 -10.46
N ILE A 91 -4.57 4.83 -11.71
CA ILE A 91 -3.79 3.96 -12.60
C ILE A 91 -2.42 3.68 -12.00
N MET A 92 -1.74 4.69 -11.47
CA MET A 92 -0.43 4.53 -10.85
C MET A 92 -0.50 3.69 -9.57
N ALA A 93 -1.56 3.81 -8.78
CA ALA A 93 -1.77 2.94 -7.62
C ALA A 93 -1.95 1.46 -8.03
N ILE A 94 -2.70 1.20 -9.09
CA ILE A 94 -2.92 -0.15 -9.63
C ILE A 94 -1.61 -0.72 -10.18
N LEU A 95 -0.92 0.03 -11.05
CA LEU A 95 0.34 -0.40 -11.68
C LEU A 95 1.43 -0.67 -10.65
N SER A 96 1.60 0.22 -9.67
CA SER A 96 2.59 0.01 -8.60
C SER A 96 2.24 -1.17 -7.71
N SER A 97 0.96 -1.40 -7.40
CA SER A 97 0.52 -2.60 -6.67
C SER A 97 0.83 -3.88 -7.45
N PHE A 98 0.57 -3.88 -8.76
CA PHE A 98 0.84 -5.02 -9.63
C PHE A 98 2.36 -5.30 -9.72
N LEU A 99 3.15 -4.25 -9.90
CA LEU A 99 4.61 -4.33 -9.93
C LEU A 99 5.19 -4.85 -8.60
N MET A 100 4.63 -4.39 -7.47
CA MET A 100 4.97 -4.91 -6.14
C MET A 100 4.73 -6.41 -6.03
N ILE A 101 3.59 -6.88 -6.51
CA ILE A 101 3.23 -8.31 -6.47
C ILE A 101 4.24 -9.13 -7.26
N ILE A 102 4.58 -8.69 -8.48
CA ILE A 102 5.55 -9.38 -9.35
C ILE A 102 6.94 -9.44 -8.71
N ILE A 103 7.39 -8.36 -8.05
CA ILE A 103 8.72 -8.31 -7.45
C ILE A 103 8.82 -9.17 -6.18
N VAL A 104 7.75 -9.20 -5.37
CA VAL A 104 7.79 -9.81 -4.03
C VAL A 104 7.40 -11.28 -4.03
N PHE A 105 6.48 -11.69 -4.91
CA PHE A 105 5.85 -13.00 -4.84
C PHE A 105 6.15 -13.88 -6.05
N ASN A 106 6.17 -15.19 -5.80
CA ASN A 106 6.15 -16.20 -6.86
C ASN A 106 4.73 -16.36 -7.44
N VAL A 107 4.56 -17.28 -8.39
CA VAL A 107 3.28 -17.53 -9.10
C VAL A 107 2.09 -17.74 -8.15
N ASN A 108 2.28 -18.47 -7.05
CA ASN A 108 1.21 -18.73 -6.07
C ASN A 108 0.80 -17.46 -5.31
N GLY A 109 1.79 -16.67 -4.88
CA GLY A 109 1.50 -15.39 -4.24
C GLY A 109 0.91 -14.38 -5.23
N TYR A 110 1.33 -14.40 -6.50
CA TYR A 110 0.72 -13.57 -7.54
C TYR A 110 -0.79 -13.79 -7.63
N LEU A 111 -1.23 -15.05 -7.75
CA LEU A 111 -2.65 -15.39 -7.79
C LEU A 111 -3.39 -14.98 -6.51
N THR A 112 -2.72 -15.15 -5.37
CA THR A 112 -3.30 -14.84 -4.05
C THR A 112 -3.55 -13.34 -3.86
N TYR A 113 -2.69 -12.46 -4.38
CA TYR A 113 -2.78 -11.01 -4.15
C TYR A 113 -3.31 -10.20 -5.34
N MET A 114 -3.59 -10.85 -6.49
CA MET A 114 -4.11 -10.19 -7.69
C MET A 114 -5.47 -9.51 -7.46
N TYR A 115 -6.22 -9.91 -6.43
CA TYR A 115 -7.46 -9.24 -6.04
C TYR A 115 -7.24 -7.77 -5.63
N ILE A 116 -6.04 -7.38 -5.19
CA ILE A 116 -5.75 -6.01 -4.71
C ILE A 116 -5.81 -4.99 -5.85
N PRO A 117 -5.07 -5.16 -6.97
CA PRO A 117 -5.24 -4.35 -8.17
C PRO A 117 -6.70 -4.24 -8.63
N VAL A 118 -7.45 -5.35 -8.60
CA VAL A 118 -8.88 -5.39 -8.97
C VAL A 118 -9.71 -4.55 -8.00
N LEU A 119 -9.48 -4.68 -6.70
CA LEU A 119 -10.17 -3.92 -5.66
C LEU A 119 -9.91 -2.41 -5.79
N LEU A 120 -8.67 -2.01 -6.07
CA LEU A 120 -8.31 -0.61 -6.36
C LEU A 120 -9.00 -0.08 -7.63
N TYR A 121 -9.12 -0.92 -8.67
CA TYR A 121 -9.86 -0.58 -9.88
C TYR A 121 -11.36 -0.39 -9.63
N MET A 122 -11.99 -1.29 -8.85
CA MET A 122 -13.40 -1.16 -8.48
C MET A 122 -13.66 0.11 -7.65
N LEU A 123 -12.76 0.45 -6.73
CA LEU A 123 -12.84 1.68 -5.94
C LEU A 123 -12.76 2.93 -6.83
N LYS A 124 -11.87 2.93 -7.84
CA LYS A 124 -11.80 4.01 -8.84
C LYS A 124 -13.16 4.22 -9.52
N ASN A 125 -13.78 3.16 -10.01
CA ASN A 125 -15.05 3.27 -10.75
C ASN A 125 -16.21 3.77 -9.88
N LYS A 126 -16.28 3.36 -8.61
CA LYS A 126 -17.29 3.88 -7.66
C LYS A 126 -17.11 5.36 -7.33
N LEU A 127 -15.86 5.82 -7.22
CA LEU A 127 -15.56 7.23 -6.94
C LEU A 127 -15.80 8.13 -8.16
N ASN A 128 -15.69 7.59 -9.37
CA ASN A 128 -15.87 8.35 -10.61
C ASN A 128 -17.33 8.38 -11.10
N THR A 129 -18.21 7.58 -10.52
CA THR A 129 -19.66 7.53 -10.85
C THR A 129 -20.52 8.38 -9.90
N ASN A 130 -19.96 8.83 -8.77
CA ASN A 130 -20.61 9.68 -7.78
C ASN A 130 -20.11 11.14 -7.82
N GLY A 131 -19.45 11.56 -8.90
CA GLY A 131 -19.02 12.94 -9.16
C GLY A 131 -19.62 13.45 -10.45
#